data_AF-A0A9D6Z2K9-F1
#
_entry.id   AF-A0A9D6Z2K9-F1
#
_cell.length_a   1.000
_cell.length_b   1.000
_cell.length_c   1.000
_cell.angle_alpha   90.00
_cell.angle_beta   90.00
_cell.angle_gamma   90.00
#
_symmetry.space_group_name_H-M   'P 1'
#
loop_
_entity.id
_entity.type
_entity.pdbx_description
1 polymer ?
#
loop_
_entity_poly.entity_id
_entity_poly.type
_entity_poly.pdbx_seq_one_letter_code
_entity_poly.pdbx_strand_id
1 'polypeptide(L)'
;MVTVILALAACPTLSGAQQQGYRLPDLKSMKHLTTSSSDHASDIPGKETTMDFYSAPSGEIFTVYSYRGKTVAFSTHSNSDIQNTLRVFMDLTGQGIFQEINRSVPWQLPAWVR
;
A
#
# COMPACT_ATOMS: atom_id res chain seq x y z
N MET A 1 -32.97 47.05 -26.32
CA MET A 1 -33.31 45.67 -25.90
C MET A 1 -32.03 45.03 -25.38
N VAL A 2 -32.08 44.58 -24.14
CA VAL A 2 -30.97 43.92 -23.43
C VAL A 2 -30.93 42.46 -23.90
N THR A 3 -29.83 42.03 -24.50
CA THR A 3 -29.58 40.60 -24.73
C THR A 3 -28.34 40.19 -23.97
N VAL A 4 -28.57 39.25 -23.06
CA VAL A 4 -27.73 38.76 -21.98
C VAL A 4 -26.46 38.08 -22.51
N ILE A 5 -25.32 38.43 -21.91
CA ILE A 5 -24.03 37.74 -22.05
C ILE A 5 -24.17 36.39 -21.33
N LEU A 6 -24.20 35.28 -22.07
CA LEU A 6 -24.12 33.95 -21.49
C LEU A 6 -22.65 33.59 -21.28
N ALA A 7 -22.13 33.91 -20.10
CA ALA A 7 -20.86 33.38 -19.62
C ALA A 7 -21.05 31.88 -19.32
N LEU A 8 -20.56 31.01 -20.22
CA LEU A 8 -20.40 29.60 -19.90
C LEU A 8 -19.24 29.48 -18.91
N ALA A 9 -19.61 29.32 -17.65
CA ALA A 9 -18.75 29.03 -16.54
C ALA A 9 -17.91 27.77 -16.80
N ALA A 10 -16.62 27.90 -16.53
CA ALA A 10 -15.71 26.78 -16.35
C ALA A 10 -16.22 25.86 -15.22
N CYS A 11 -16.20 24.55 -15.46
CA CYS A 11 -16.04 23.57 -14.38
C CYS A 11 -14.71 22.83 -14.62
N PRO A 12 -13.77 22.92 -13.66
CA PRO A 12 -12.44 22.36 -13.78
C PRO A 12 -12.46 20.84 -13.53
N THR A 13 -11.52 20.16 -14.20
CA THR A 13 -10.87 18.91 -13.78
C THR A 13 -11.75 17.80 -13.20
N LEU A 14 -12.01 16.78 -14.03
CA LEU A 14 -12.26 15.42 -13.55
C LEU A 14 -11.30 15.11 -12.39
N SER A 15 -11.90 14.84 -11.24
CA SER A 15 -11.29 14.47 -9.99
C SER A 15 -10.12 13.51 -10.21
N GLY A 16 -8.90 14.03 -10.10
CA GLY A 16 -7.77 13.18 -9.77
C GLY A 16 -8.10 12.53 -8.45
N ALA A 17 -8.33 11.22 -8.46
CA ALA A 17 -8.30 10.44 -7.24
C ALA A 17 -6.95 10.74 -6.58
N GLN A 18 -6.95 11.58 -5.55
CA GLN A 18 -5.76 11.77 -4.72
C GLN A 18 -5.43 10.37 -4.20
N GLN A 19 -4.41 9.75 -4.78
CA GLN A 19 -3.85 8.51 -4.26
C GLN A 19 -3.42 8.84 -2.83
N GLN A 20 -4.22 8.38 -1.87
CA GLN A 20 -4.01 8.67 -0.47
C GLN A 20 -2.69 8.00 -0.08
N GLY A 21 -1.72 8.81 0.31
CA GLY A 21 -0.43 8.34 0.79
C GLY A 21 -0.57 7.85 2.24
N TYR A 22 -0.24 6.59 2.47
CA TYR A 22 -0.22 5.97 3.78
C TYR A 22 1.21 5.92 4.32
N ARG A 23 1.35 6.05 5.64
CA ARG A 23 2.62 5.79 6.32
C ARG A 23 2.63 4.35 6.82
N LEU A 24 3.82 3.75 6.84
CA LEU A 24 4.01 2.50 7.54
C LEU A 24 3.68 2.72 9.03
N PRO A 25 2.87 1.86 9.65
CA PRO A 25 2.63 1.93 11.09
C PRO A 25 3.92 1.78 11.89
N ASP A 26 3.94 2.32 13.12
CA ASP A 26 5.12 2.21 13.98
C ASP A 26 5.32 0.76 14.45
N LEU A 27 6.26 0.07 13.80
CA LEU A 27 6.60 -1.32 14.09
C LEU A 27 7.12 -1.53 15.51
N LYS A 28 7.68 -0.50 16.16
CA LYS A 28 8.17 -0.61 17.55
C LYS A 28 7.05 -0.77 18.56
N SER A 29 5.86 -0.26 18.22
CA SER A 29 4.66 -0.41 19.04
C SER A 29 3.94 -1.75 18.83
N MET A 30 4.40 -2.56 17.87
CA MET A 30 3.77 -3.81 17.46
C MET A 30 4.54 -5.03 17.95
N LYS A 31 3.81 -6.13 18.17
CA LYS A 31 4.41 -7.41 18.49
C LYS A 31 4.87 -8.08 17.19
N HIS A 32 6.17 -8.27 17.03
CA HIS A 32 6.70 -9.10 15.94
C HIS A 32 6.28 -10.56 16.15
N LEU A 33 5.60 -11.12 15.15
CA LEU A 33 5.21 -12.52 15.09
C LEU A 33 6.39 -13.29 14.49
N THR A 34 6.86 -14.32 15.18
CA THR A 34 8.07 -15.10 14.83
C THR A 34 8.01 -15.84 13.48
N THR A 35 6.89 -15.73 12.75
CA THR A 35 6.66 -16.39 11.47
C THR A 35 7.23 -15.55 10.33
N SER A 36 8.55 -15.37 10.24
CA SER A 36 9.11 -14.77 9.01
C SER A 36 9.20 -15.83 7.90
N SER A 37 8.83 -15.47 6.68
CA SER A 37 9.03 -16.31 5.50
C SER A 37 9.84 -15.54 4.48
N SER A 38 10.99 -16.10 4.08
CA SER A 38 11.92 -15.46 3.13
C SER A 38 11.88 -16.07 1.73
N ASP A 39 11.14 -17.16 1.54
CA ASP A 39 11.14 -17.90 0.29
C ASP A 39 9.72 -17.88 -0.29
N HIS A 40 9.57 -17.15 -1.39
CA HIS A 40 8.33 -17.09 -2.17
C HIS A 40 7.12 -16.54 -1.41
N ALA A 41 7.17 -15.26 -1.03
CA ALA A 41 5.93 -14.49 -0.88
C ALA A 41 5.16 -14.58 -2.22
N SER A 42 4.17 -15.46 -2.33
CA SER A 42 3.35 -15.65 -3.53
C SER A 42 2.75 -14.36 -4.05
N ASP A 43 2.62 -13.39 -3.14
CA ASP A 43 1.94 -12.13 -3.34
C ASP A 43 2.89 -11.03 -3.83
N ILE A 44 4.22 -11.21 -3.79
CA ILE A 44 5.23 -10.23 -4.26
C ILE A 44 6.22 -10.83 -5.27
N PRO A 45 6.41 -10.19 -6.44
CA PRO A 45 7.45 -10.60 -7.37
C PRO A 45 8.85 -10.25 -6.87
N GLY A 46 9.68 -11.25 -6.60
CA GLY A 46 11.10 -11.09 -6.26
C GLY A 46 11.62 -12.26 -5.43
N LYS A 47 12.74 -12.86 -5.86
CA LYS A 47 13.36 -14.02 -5.16
C LYS A 47 14.00 -13.68 -3.80
N GLU A 48 14.05 -12.40 -3.43
CA GLU A 48 14.76 -11.90 -2.24
C GLU A 48 13.85 -11.04 -1.35
N THR A 49 12.54 -11.30 -1.40
CA THR A 49 11.56 -10.60 -0.58
C THR A 49 11.35 -11.35 0.73
N THR A 50 11.57 -10.68 1.87
CA THR A 50 11.20 -11.18 3.19
C THR A 50 9.83 -10.67 3.60
N MET A 51 9.08 -11.51 4.30
CA MET A 51 7.82 -11.17 4.95
C MET A 51 8.00 -11.22 6.46
N ASP A 52 7.79 -10.08 7.11
CA ASP A 52 7.76 -9.96 8.57
C ASP A 52 6.33 -9.64 9.01
N PHE A 53 5.83 -10.36 10.00
CA PHE A 53 4.44 -10.24 10.44
C PHE A 53 4.39 -9.55 11.79
N TYR A 54 3.50 -8.59 11.94
CA TYR A 54 3.34 -7.79 13.14
C TYR A 54 1.89 -7.82 13.58
N SER A 55 1.66 -7.95 14.88
CA SER A 55 0.34 -7.80 15.47
C SER A 55 0.28 -6.49 16.23
N ALA A 56 -0.68 -5.64 15.86
CA ALA A 56 -0.98 -4.42 16.58
C ALA A 56 -1.77 -4.73 17.85
N PRO A 57 -1.74 -3.83 18.87
CA PRO A 57 -2.55 -3.96 20.07
C PRO A 57 -4.06 -4.04 19.81
N SER A 58 -4.52 -3.52 18.67
CA SER A 58 -5.91 -3.62 18.19
C SER A 58 -6.30 -5.04 17.76
N GLY A 59 -5.34 -5.96 17.58
CA GLY A 59 -5.54 -7.29 17.02
C GLY A 59 -5.41 -7.35 15.49
N GLU A 60 -5.17 -6.22 14.83
CA GLU A 60 -4.85 -6.18 13.39
C GLU A 60 -3.47 -6.80 13.12
N ILE A 61 -3.35 -7.48 11.99
CA ILE A 61 -2.10 -8.09 11.53
C ILE A 61 -1.58 -7.28 10.36
N PHE A 62 -0.31 -6.92 10.44
CA PHE A 62 0.42 -6.23 9.39
C PHE A 62 1.49 -7.16 8.84
N THR A 63 1.56 -7.33 7.53
CA THR A 63 2.70 -7.99 6.89
C THR A 63 3.55 -6.93 6.24
N VAL A 64 4.80 -6.83 6.66
CA VAL A 64 5.80 -5.93 6.08
C VAL A 64 6.62 -6.72 5.10
N TYR A 65 6.76 -6.18 3.90
CA TYR A 65 7.55 -6.79 2.84
C TYR A 65 8.81 -5.99 2.63
N SER A 66 9.95 -6.67 2.73
CA SER A 66 11.25 -6.06 2.52
C SER A 66 12.00 -6.75 1.40
N TYR A 67 12.60 -5.98 0.50
CA TYR A 67 13.49 -6.49 -0.53
C TYR A 67 14.90 -5.98 -0.25
N ARG A 68 15.88 -6.89 -0.11
CA ARG A 68 17.26 -6.56 0.26
C ARG A 68 17.38 -5.65 1.50
N GLY A 69 16.53 -5.89 2.50
CA GLY A 69 16.49 -5.09 3.74
C GLY A 69 15.80 -3.72 3.62
N LYS A 70 15.28 -3.34 2.44
CA LYS A 70 14.47 -2.13 2.26
C LYS A 70 12.99 -2.49 2.31
N THR A 71 12.21 -1.82 3.15
CA THR A 71 10.75 -1.98 3.15
C THR A 71 10.15 -1.40 1.87
N VAL A 72 9.46 -2.25 1.10
CA VAL A 72 8.90 -1.88 -0.21
C VAL A 72 7.38 -1.80 -0.17
N ALA A 73 6.75 -2.63 0.64
CA ALA A 73 5.32 -2.68 0.77
C ALA A 73 4.94 -3.12 2.19
N PHE A 74 3.69 -2.88 2.56
CA PHE A 74 3.06 -3.54 3.68
C PHE A 74 1.62 -3.88 3.33
N SER A 75 1.03 -4.82 4.05
CA SER A 75 -0.36 -5.18 3.91
C SER A 75 -1.05 -5.25 5.26
N THR A 76 -2.35 -5.01 5.25
CA THR A 76 -3.20 -5.08 6.44
C THR A 76 -4.15 -6.25 6.32
N HIS A 77 -4.09 -7.16 7.28
CA HIS A 77 -5.04 -8.25 7.48
C HIS A 77 -5.83 -8.00 8.77
N SER A 78 -7.14 -8.21 8.70
CA SER A 78 -7.96 -8.40 9.90
C SER A 78 -8.43 -9.85 9.94
N ASN A 79 -8.26 -10.53 11.07
CA ASN A 79 -8.80 -11.89 11.26
C ASN A 79 -10.33 -11.94 11.16
N SER A 80 -11.01 -10.80 11.31
CA SER A 80 -12.46 -10.66 11.18
C SER A 80 -12.92 -10.51 9.72
N ASP A 81 -12.00 -10.37 8.78
CA ASP A 81 -12.31 -10.10 7.39
C ASP A 81 -12.55 -11.40 6.62
N ILE A 82 -13.79 -11.86 6.68
CA ILE A 82 -14.31 -13.01 5.92
C ILE A 82 -14.17 -12.82 4.39
N GLN A 83 -14.05 -11.58 3.92
CA GLN A 83 -13.97 -11.25 2.50
C GLN A 83 -12.54 -11.28 1.94
N ASN A 84 -11.51 -11.54 2.75
CA ASN A 84 -10.10 -11.47 2.33
C ASN A 84 -9.76 -10.15 1.61
N THR A 85 -10.28 -9.02 2.12
CA THR A 85 -9.95 -7.66 1.67
C THR A 85 -8.55 -7.25 2.12
N LEU A 86 -7.58 -8.11 1.88
CA LEU A 86 -6.17 -7.79 2.04
C LEU A 86 -5.87 -6.56 1.17
N ARG A 87 -5.45 -5.47 1.81
CA ARG A 87 -4.99 -4.26 1.13
C ARG A 87 -3.48 -4.24 1.17
N VAL A 88 -2.85 -4.02 0.03
CA VAL A 88 -1.39 -3.90 -0.08
C VAL A 88 -1.07 -2.47 -0.45
N PHE A 89 -0.12 -1.90 0.29
CA PHE A 89 0.36 -0.55 0.11
C PHE A 89 1.84 -0.61 -0.25
N MET A 90 2.23 -0.01 -1.37
CA MET A 90 3.61 -0.04 -1.89
C MET A 90 4.20 1.36 -1.93
N ASP A 91 5.45 1.50 -1.52
CA ASP A 91 6.19 2.74 -1.72
C ASP A 91 6.69 2.79 -3.16
N LEU A 92 5.97 3.50 -4.01
CA LEU A 92 6.31 3.64 -5.42
C LEU A 92 7.56 4.50 -5.66
N THR A 93 7.99 5.28 -4.66
CA THR A 93 8.93 6.40 -4.84
C THR A 93 10.20 6.32 -3.98
N GLY A 94 10.21 5.44 -2.97
CA GLY A 94 11.29 5.34 -1.98
C GLY A 94 11.27 6.43 -0.91
N GLN A 95 10.14 7.15 -0.76
CA GLN A 95 9.97 8.28 0.18
C GLN A 95 9.26 7.89 1.48
N GLY A 96 9.03 6.58 1.68
CA GLY A 96 8.24 6.06 2.81
C GLY A 96 6.77 6.48 2.76
N ILE A 97 6.26 6.84 1.58
CA ILE A 97 4.84 7.10 1.31
C ILE A 97 4.31 5.92 0.52
N PHE A 98 3.41 5.16 1.12
CA PHE A 98 2.85 3.96 0.52
C PHE A 98 1.51 4.26 -0.12
N GLN A 99 1.28 3.71 -1.30
CA GLN A 99 0.03 3.85 -2.02
C GLN A 99 -0.61 2.49 -2.16
N GLU A 100 -1.92 2.41 -1.96
CA GLU A 100 -2.66 1.18 -2.19
C GLU A 100 -2.53 0.77 -3.66
N ILE A 101 -2.18 -0.49 -3.88
CA ILE A 101 -2.05 -1.06 -5.22
C ILE A 101 -3.22 -1.98 -5.54
N ASN A 102 -3.63 -1.98 -6.80
CA ASN A 102 -4.58 -2.95 -7.30
C ASN A 102 -3.88 -4.31 -7.44
N ARG A 103 -4.29 -5.29 -6.62
CA ARG A 103 -3.74 -6.65 -6.63
C ARG A 103 -4.33 -7.54 -7.72
N SER A 104 -5.40 -7.11 -8.38
CA SER A 104 -6.00 -7.82 -9.52
C SER A 104 -5.14 -7.72 -10.78
N VAL A 105 -4.10 -6.88 -10.77
CA VAL A 105 -3.09 -6.81 -11.83
C VAL A 105 -1.74 -7.31 -11.32
N PRO A 106 -0.92 -7.96 -12.17
CA PRO A 106 0.46 -8.24 -11.83
C PRO A 106 1.19 -6.94 -11.54
N TRP A 107 1.64 -6.79 -10.30
CA TRP A 107 2.42 -5.64 -9.87
C TRP A 107 3.90 -5.98 -9.90
N GLN A 108 4.78 -4.98 -9.88
CA GLN A 108 6.23 -5.17 -9.96
C GLN A 108 6.91 -4.37 -8.84
N LEU A 109 8.07 -4.84 -8.39
CA LEU A 109 8.91 -4.05 -7.50
C LEU A 109 9.29 -2.73 -8.18
N PRO A 110 9.15 -1.58 -7.49
CA PRO A 110 9.52 -0.28 -8.01
C PRO A 110 11.01 -0.21 -8.39
N ALA A 111 11.35 0.63 -9.37
CA ALA A 111 12.71 0.73 -9.89
C ALA A 111 13.74 1.17 -8.83
N TRP A 112 13.36 2.01 -7.87
CA TRP A 112 14.25 2.53 -6.83
C TRP A 112 14.79 1.45 -5.87
N VAL A 113 14.13 0.29 -5.86
CA VAL A 113 14.49 -0.84 -5.01
C VAL A 113 15.72 -1.60 -5.56
N ARG A 114 15.94 -1.55 -6.88
CA ARG A 114 16.95 -2.31 -7.60
C ARG A 114 18.37 -1.76 -7.44
#